data_AF-A0A844DY62-F1
#
_entry.id   AF-A0A844DY62-F1
#
_cell.length_a   1.000
_cell.length_b   1.000
_cell.length_c   1.000
_cell.angle_alpha   90.00
_cell.angle_beta   90.00
_cell.angle_gamma   90.00
#
_symmetry.space_group_name_H-M   'P 1'
#
loop_
_entity.id
_entity.type
_entity.pdbx_description
1 polymer ?
#
loop_
_entity_poly.entity_id
_entity_poly.type
_entity_poly.pdbx_seq_one_letter_code
_entity_poly.pdbx_strand_id
1 'polypeptide(L)'
;MNKTIKNAMEELEDWLSDPSELGKKPTKIEYTNAFADEDGINCLVFKYKKNLLGKWLLGIVSESGIFSEMGEYNQKTEIDDAKRILEMLKNYWKEMAKN
;
A
#
# COMPACT_ATOMS: atom_id res chain seq x y z
N MET A 1 5.34 -7.02 -16.12
CA MET A 1 6.70 -6.69 -15.66
C MET A 1 6.78 -7.08 -14.19
N ASN A 2 7.75 -7.88 -13.77
CA ASN A 2 7.94 -8.16 -12.33
C ASN A 2 8.31 -6.85 -11.63
N LYS A 3 7.40 -6.29 -10.83
CA LYS A 3 7.72 -5.09 -10.01
C LYS A 3 8.79 -5.48 -8.99
N THR A 4 9.91 -4.76 -9.01
CA THR A 4 10.94 -4.89 -7.98
C THR A 4 10.47 -4.15 -6.73
N ILE A 5 10.94 -4.59 -5.56
CA ILE A 5 10.64 -3.93 -4.27
C ILE A 5 11.03 -2.44 -4.32
N LYS A 6 12.16 -2.11 -4.97
CA LYS A 6 12.63 -0.73 -5.10
C LYS A 6 11.67 0.15 -5.89
N ASN A 7 11.21 -0.32 -7.06
CA ASN A 7 10.29 0.46 -7.89
C ASN A 7 8.95 0.68 -7.16
N ALA A 8 8.45 -0.36 -6.50
CA ALA A 8 7.22 -0.26 -5.72
C ALA A 8 7.37 0.72 -4.53
N MET A 9 8.55 0.75 -3.90
CA MET A 9 8.82 1.71 -2.83
C MET A 9 8.79 3.16 -3.35
N GLU A 10 9.42 3.43 -4.51
CA GLU A 10 9.41 4.75 -5.15
C GLU A 10 7.97 5.17 -5.55
N GLU A 11 7.21 4.25 -6.15
CA GLU A 11 5.79 4.47 -6.46
C GLU A 11 4.96 4.82 -5.21
N LEU A 12 5.17 4.13 -4.10
CA LEU A 12 4.47 4.41 -2.84
C LEU A 12 4.90 5.75 -2.23
N GLU A 13 6.18 6.12 -2.31
CA GLU A 13 6.63 7.45 -1.87
C GLU A 13 6.00 8.59 -2.68
N ASP A 14 5.90 8.41 -4.00
CA ASP A 14 5.31 9.39 -4.90
C ASP A 14 3.80 9.48 -4.70
N TRP A 15 3.10 8.34 -4.53
CA TRP A 15 1.70 8.29 -4.12
C TRP A 15 1.45 9.07 -2.82
N LEU A 16 2.25 8.81 -1.78
CA LEU A 16 2.13 9.50 -0.50
C LEU A 16 2.40 11.01 -0.62
N SER A 17 3.22 11.42 -1.57
CA SER A 17 3.53 12.84 -1.77
C SER A 17 2.35 13.66 -2.28
N ASP A 18 1.30 13.01 -2.80
CA ASP A 18 0.09 13.70 -3.25
C ASP A 18 -0.64 14.40 -2.09
N PRO A 19 -1.12 15.65 -2.26
CA PRO A 19 -1.86 16.38 -1.23
C PRO A 19 -3.11 15.67 -0.69
N SER A 20 -3.74 14.79 -1.48
CA SER A 20 -4.89 13.99 -1.06
C SER A 20 -4.52 12.83 -0.13
N GLU A 21 -3.25 12.44 -0.08
CA GLU A 21 -2.72 11.34 0.73
C GLU A 21 -1.95 11.89 1.96
N LEU A 22 -0.62 11.93 1.90
CA LEU A 22 0.22 12.49 2.97
C LEU A 22 0.57 13.96 2.72
N GLY A 23 0.55 14.41 1.46
CA GLY A 23 1.00 15.72 0.99
C GLY A 23 2.51 15.93 1.07
N LYS A 24 3.29 14.88 1.34
CA LYS A 24 4.76 14.90 1.42
C LYS A 24 5.33 13.49 1.38
N LYS A 25 6.64 13.38 1.10
CA LYS A 25 7.35 12.10 1.24
C LYS A 25 7.34 11.60 2.70
N PRO A 26 7.20 10.27 2.91
CA PRO A 26 7.32 9.70 4.25
C PRO A 26 8.74 9.87 4.79
N THR A 27 8.85 9.97 6.11
CA THR A 27 10.17 10.06 6.78
C THR A 27 10.94 8.73 6.81
N LYS A 28 10.19 7.62 6.76
CA LYS A 28 10.72 6.26 6.62
C LYS A 28 9.71 5.41 5.87
N ILE A 29 10.21 4.49 5.07
CA ILE A 29 9.43 3.46 4.37
C ILE A 29 10.27 2.18 4.34
N GLU A 30 9.63 1.04 4.62
CA GLU A 30 10.30 -0.25 4.70
C GLU A 30 9.39 -1.33 4.08
N TYR A 31 9.97 -2.18 3.24
CA TYR A 31 9.32 -3.40 2.78
C TYR A 31 9.19 -4.37 3.95
N THR A 32 8.04 -5.05 4.03
CA THR A 32 7.73 -5.99 5.11
C THR A 32 7.46 -7.38 4.59
N ASN A 33 6.55 -7.49 3.61
CA ASN A 33 6.07 -8.77 3.14
C ASN A 33 5.47 -8.67 1.73
N ALA A 34 5.14 -9.81 1.13
CA ALA A 34 4.45 -9.88 -0.15
C ALA A 34 3.50 -11.07 -0.18
N PHE A 35 2.42 -10.95 -0.92
CA PHE A 35 1.50 -12.06 -1.19
C PHE A 35 0.94 -11.96 -2.60
N ALA A 36 0.49 -13.09 -3.13
CA ALA A 36 -0.39 -13.15 -4.29
C ALA A 36 -1.80 -13.47 -3.79
N ASP A 37 -2.80 -12.80 -4.34
CA ASP A 37 -4.20 -13.13 -4.05
C ASP A 37 -4.71 -14.32 -4.88
N GLU A 38 -6.01 -14.64 -4.73
CA GLU A 38 -6.66 -15.75 -5.43
C GLU A 38 -6.76 -15.54 -6.94
N ASP A 39 -6.72 -14.29 -7.40
CA ASP A 39 -6.72 -13.90 -8.82
C ASP A 39 -5.29 -13.86 -9.40
N GLY A 40 -4.27 -14.15 -8.60
CA GLY A 40 -2.86 -14.09 -8.98
C GLY A 40 -2.26 -12.68 -9.00
N ILE A 41 -2.94 -11.69 -8.41
CA ILE A 41 -2.44 -10.32 -8.31
C ILE A 41 -1.38 -10.25 -7.22
N ASN A 42 -0.16 -9.86 -7.62
CA ASN A 42 0.94 -9.69 -6.69
C ASN A 42 0.79 -8.36 -5.93
N CYS A 43 0.91 -8.45 -4.61
CA CYS A 43 0.85 -7.32 -3.69
C CYS A 43 2.11 -7.27 -2.82
N LEU A 44 2.74 -6.11 -2.79
CA LEU A 44 3.89 -5.80 -1.95
C LEU A 44 3.42 -4.96 -0.77
N VAL A 45 3.79 -5.37 0.44
CA VAL A 45 3.37 -4.76 1.70
C VAL A 45 4.53 -3.96 2.29
N PHE A 46 4.24 -2.71 2.60
CA PHE A 46 5.17 -1.76 3.17
C PHE A 46 4.62 -1.20 4.49
N LYS A 47 5.54 -0.78 5.34
CA LYS A 47 5.23 0.11 6.45
C LYS A 47 5.93 1.44 6.24
N TYR A 48 5.27 2.53 6.59
CA TYR A 48 5.85 3.88 6.46
C TYR A 48 5.54 4.76 7.66
N LYS A 49 6.31 5.84 7.83
CA LYS A 49 6.12 6.85 8.87
C LYS A 49 5.89 8.23 8.28
N LYS A 50 4.78 8.87 8.64
CA LYS A 50 4.52 10.29 8.32
C LYS A 50 5.56 11.24 8.91
N ASN A 51 5.96 10.99 10.15
CA ASN A 51 6.91 11.79 10.93
C ASN A 51 7.83 10.83 11.70
N LEU A 52 9.05 11.27 12.06
CA LEU A 52 10.07 10.41 12.69
C LEU A 52 9.58 9.73 13.99
N LEU A 53 8.82 10.49 14.81
CA LEU A 53 8.20 10.04 16.07
C LEU A 53 6.79 9.48 15.89
N GLY A 54 6.27 9.44 14.66
CA GLY A 54 4.94 8.92 14.37
C GLY A 54 4.87 7.39 14.45
N LYS A 55 3.63 6.91 14.47
CA LYS A 55 3.28 5.50 14.31
C LYS A 55 3.69 5.00 12.92
N TRP A 56 3.91 3.70 12.82
CA TRP A 56 4.02 3.03 11.53
C TRP A 56 2.62 2.87 10.96
N LEU A 57 2.48 3.13 9.66
CA LEU A 57 1.26 2.98 8.89
C LEU A 57 1.48 1.93 7.80
N LEU A 58 0.39 1.32 7.35
CA LEU A 58 0.41 0.26 6.35
C LEU A 58 0.22 0.85 4.95
N GLY A 59 1.11 0.51 4.02
CA GLY A 59 0.98 0.85 2.60
C GLY A 59 1.12 -0.39 1.74
N ILE A 60 0.36 -0.46 0.65
CA ILE A 60 0.44 -1.58 -0.29
C ILE A 60 0.65 -1.09 -1.71
N VAL A 61 1.39 -1.87 -2.49
CA VAL A 61 1.57 -1.66 -3.93
C VAL A 61 1.21 -2.95 -4.63
N SER A 62 0.20 -2.89 -5.48
CA SER A 62 -0.27 -4.03 -6.27
C SER A 62 -0.35 -3.68 -7.75
N GLU A 63 -0.63 -4.68 -8.57
CA GLU A 63 -0.97 -4.46 -9.99
C GLU A 63 -2.34 -3.77 -10.14
N SER A 64 -3.22 -3.87 -9.14
CA SER A 64 -4.54 -3.21 -9.10
C SER A 64 -4.49 -1.76 -8.59
N GLY A 65 -3.32 -1.29 -8.14
CA GLY A 65 -3.15 0.07 -7.62
C GLY A 65 -2.27 0.16 -6.38
N ILE A 66 -2.03 1.40 -5.97
CA ILE A 66 -1.27 1.77 -4.76
C ILE A 66 -2.29 2.28 -3.75
N PHE A 67 -2.13 1.91 -2.48
CA PHE A 67 -2.97 2.42 -1.40
C PHE A 67 -2.19 2.60 -0.12
N SER A 68 -2.57 3.62 0.64
CA SER A 68 -2.02 3.90 1.95
C SER A 68 -3.15 3.96 2.97
N GLU A 69 -3.12 3.07 3.97
CA GLU A 69 -4.11 3.10 5.04
C GLU A 69 -3.63 4.03 6.14
N MET A 70 -4.54 4.87 6.67
CA MET A 70 -4.26 5.71 7.84
C MET A 70 -4.29 4.91 9.16
N GLY A 71 -4.52 3.60 9.10
CA GLY A 71 -4.45 2.65 10.22
C GLY A 71 -3.02 2.35 10.66
N GLU A 72 -2.86 2.03 11.94
CA GLU A 72 -1.55 1.67 12.51
C GLU A 72 -1.11 0.28 12.01
N TYR A 73 0.10 0.20 11.46
CA TYR A 73 0.70 -1.05 11.03
C TYR A 73 0.86 -2.03 12.19
N ASN A 74 0.38 -3.26 12.00
CA ASN A 74 0.55 -4.36 12.92
C ASN A 74 1.15 -5.57 12.21
N GLN A 75 2.38 -5.92 12.60
CA GLN A 75 3.12 -7.03 11.99
C GLN A 75 2.38 -8.38 12.05
N LYS A 76 1.55 -8.62 13.09
CA LYS A 76 0.83 -9.90 13.23
C LYS A 76 -0.31 -10.06 12.24
N THR A 77 -0.86 -8.96 11.75
CA THR A 77 -2.04 -8.92 10.86
C THR A 77 -1.70 -8.31 9.51
N GLU A 78 -0.43 -8.01 9.22
CA GLU A 78 -0.01 -7.24 8.05
C GLU A 78 -0.53 -7.79 6.72
N ILE A 79 -0.60 -9.11 6.58
CA ILE A 79 -1.10 -9.78 5.37
C ILE A 79 -2.63 -9.69 5.29
N ASP A 80 -3.33 -9.93 6.41
CA ASP A 80 -4.80 -9.87 6.43
C ASP A 80 -5.30 -8.43 6.25
N ASP A 81 -4.62 -7.47 6.86
CA ASP A 81 -4.86 -6.04 6.68
C ASP A 81 -4.63 -5.64 5.21
N ALA A 82 -3.52 -6.05 4.62
CA ALA A 82 -3.21 -5.76 3.22
C ALA A 82 -4.20 -6.42 2.23
N LYS A 83 -4.62 -7.67 2.49
CA LYS A 83 -5.67 -8.34 1.69
C LYS A 83 -7.00 -7.58 1.74
N ARG A 84 -7.41 -7.11 2.92
CA ARG A 84 -8.63 -6.31 3.05
C ARG A 84 -8.58 -5.04 2.21
N ILE A 85 -7.45 -4.34 2.24
CA ILE A 85 -7.23 -3.14 1.43
C ILE A 85 -7.28 -3.47 -0.07
N LEU A 86 -6.62 -4.55 -0.51
CA LEU A 86 -6.64 -4.97 -1.90
C LEU A 86 -8.07 -5.27 -2.38
N GLU A 87 -8.86 -5.98 -1.59
CA GLU A 87 -10.27 -6.26 -1.88
C GLU A 87 -11.12 -4.98 -1.96
N MET A 88 -10.87 -3.99 -1.08
CA MET A 88 -11.51 -2.69 -1.16
C MET A 88 -11.16 -1.95 -2.47
N LEU A 89 -9.89 -1.98 -2.89
CA LEU A 89 -9.46 -1.38 -4.16
C LEU A 89 -10.16 -2.05 -5.35
N LYS A 90 -10.16 -3.38 -5.41
CA LYS A 90 -10.83 -4.13 -6.49
C LYS A 90 -12.31 -3.75 -6.58
N ASN A 91 -13.00 -3.68 -5.44
CA ASN A 91 -14.41 -3.29 -5.40
C ASN A 91 -14.61 -1.85 -5.85
N TYR A 92 -13.75 -0.91 -5.42
CA TYR A 92 -13.81 0.47 -5.89
C TYR A 92 -13.68 0.57 -7.42
N TRP A 93 -12.71 -0.11 -8.02
CA TRP A 93 -12.54 -0.13 -9.48
C TRP A 93 -13.71 -0.79 -10.20
N LYS A 94 -14.27 -1.87 -9.63
CA LYS A 94 -15.44 -2.56 -10.17
C LYS A 94 -16.68 -1.67 -10.19
N GLU A 95 -16.89 -0.85 -9.17
CA GLU A 95 -17.99 0.12 -9.13
C GLU A 95 -17.74 1.28 -10.11
N MET A 96 -16.51 1.79 -10.18
CA MET A 96 -16.13 2.83 -11.14
C MET A 96 -16.28 2.38 -12.60
N ALA A 97 -16.02 1.11 -12.92
CA ALA A 97 -16.17 0.57 -14.26
C ALA A 97 -17.62 0.32 -14.70
N LYS A 98 -18.58 0.34 -13.76
CA LYS A 98 -20.03 0.23 -14.06
C LYS A 98 -20.69 1.56 -14.38
N ASN A 99 -20.03 2.67 -14.04
CA ASN A 99 -20.46 4.04 -14.31
C ASN A 99 -19.84 4.57 -15.60
#